data_AF-M1VQQ5-F1
#
_entry.id   AF-M1VQQ5-F1
#
_cell.length_a   1.000
_cell.length_b   1.000
_cell.length_c   1.000
_cell.angle_alpha   90.00
_cell.angle_beta   90.00
_cell.angle_gamma   90.00
#
_symmetry.space_group_name_H-M   'P 1'
#
loop_
_entity.id
_entity.type
_entity.pdbx_description
1 polymer ?
#
loop_
_entity_poly.entity_id
_entity_poly.type
_entity_poly.pdbx_seq_one_letter_code
_entity_poly.pdbx_strand_id
1 'polypeptide(L)'
;MAIYVVSGDEDGERGGAPVVCIEDAFKHCSEFSRGQAAWTPLLLLVPLVLGLDKVNPRYIPLLHSTFKFPQSLGIMGGKPGASTYIIGVQSEKAFYLDPHDVQTVVNISGDTQEPNSTSSYHCNVMRHIPLDSIDPSLAIGFYCRDKDDFDDFCSQASKLAEESNGAPLFTVAQSRSFSKQVSGNDVSGDNTGFEEDAFLGTDHDDNDAGTNEDDWQLL
;
A
#
# COMPACT_ATOMS: atom_id res chain seq x y z
N MET A 1 5.59 18.31 3.17
CA MET A 1 4.55 17.31 2.93
C MET A 1 4.98 16.06 3.65
N ALA A 2 4.15 15.53 4.54
CA ALA A 2 4.36 14.23 5.15
C ALA A 2 4.09 13.13 4.11
N ILE A 3 4.77 11.98 4.25
CA ILE A 3 4.56 10.80 3.41
C ILE A 3 4.13 9.66 4.32
N TYR A 4 3.03 9.00 3.96
CA TYR A 4 2.51 7.83 4.66
C TYR A 4 2.38 6.67 3.68
N VAL A 5 3.26 5.68 3.81
CA VAL A 5 3.16 4.42 3.07
C VAL A 5 2.40 3.43 3.95
N VAL A 6 1.26 2.97 3.45
CA VAL A 6 0.39 2.05 4.18
C VAL A 6 1.03 0.67 4.15
N SER A 7 1.50 0.21 5.31
CA SER A 7 2.04 -1.14 5.50
C SER A 7 0.91 -2.14 5.72
N GLY A 8 1.10 -3.38 5.25
CA GLY A 8 0.32 -4.51 5.75
C GLY A 8 0.61 -4.75 7.24
N ASP A 9 -0.21 -5.59 7.88
CA ASP A 9 0.02 -5.97 9.27
C ASP A 9 1.35 -6.74 9.40
N GLU A 10 2.12 -6.47 10.46
CA GLU A 10 3.46 -7.04 10.64
C GLU A 10 3.42 -8.57 10.81
N ASP A 11 2.27 -9.09 11.23
CA ASP A 11 2.08 -10.51 11.48
C ASP A 11 2.05 -11.36 10.20
N GLY A 12 1.97 -10.78 8.99
CA GLY A 12 2.27 -11.42 7.69
C GLY A 12 1.51 -12.70 7.27
N GLU A 13 0.86 -13.39 8.20
CA GLU A 13 0.34 -14.75 8.04
C GLU A 13 -1.14 -14.75 7.63
N ARG A 14 -1.79 -13.59 7.67
CA ARG A 14 -3.17 -13.41 7.24
C ARG A 14 -3.17 -12.35 6.17
N GLY A 15 -3.17 -12.77 4.90
CA GLY A 15 -3.22 -11.92 3.70
C GLY A 15 -4.47 -11.02 3.64
N GLY A 16 -4.56 -10.08 4.56
CA GLY A 16 -5.60 -9.07 4.67
C GLY A 16 -5.26 -7.83 3.84
N ALA A 17 -6.30 -7.05 3.55
CA ALA A 17 -6.12 -5.77 2.88
C ALA A 17 -5.31 -4.81 3.79
N PRO A 18 -4.39 -4.00 3.23
CA PRO A 18 -3.68 -2.98 4.00
C PRO A 18 -4.64 -2.05 4.74
N VAL A 19 -4.24 -1.59 5.93
CA VAL A 19 -5.09 -0.78 6.81
C VAL A 19 -4.52 0.63 6.91
N VAL A 20 -5.28 1.61 6.43
CA VAL A 20 -4.98 3.02 6.69
C VAL A 20 -5.33 3.34 8.14
N CYS A 21 -4.32 3.39 8.98
CA CYS A 21 -4.45 3.85 10.36
C CYS A 21 -4.52 5.40 10.42
N ILE A 22 -5.59 5.94 10.99
CA ILE A 22 -5.82 7.38 11.13
C ILE A 22 -4.77 8.00 12.06
N GLU A 23 -4.47 7.36 13.19
CA GLU A 23 -3.44 7.84 14.13
C GLU A 23 -2.05 7.91 13.50
N ASP A 24 -1.70 6.97 12.61
CA ASP A 24 -0.43 6.98 11.90
C ASP A 24 -0.34 8.21 10.97
N ALA A 25 -1.44 8.59 10.30
CA ALA A 25 -1.47 9.79 9.47
C ALA A 25 -1.22 11.07 10.29
N PHE A 26 -1.84 11.20 11.47
CA PHE A 26 -1.59 12.31 12.39
C PHE A 26 -0.16 12.31 12.90
N LYS A 27 0.38 11.14 13.23
CA LYS A 27 1.77 10.99 13.66
C LYS A 27 2.73 11.45 12.58
N HIS A 28 2.56 11.01 11.34
CA HIS A 28 3.37 11.46 10.21
C HIS A 28 3.32 12.98 9.99
N CYS A 29 2.14 13.60 10.13
CA CYS A 29 2.01 15.06 10.04
C CYS A 29 2.70 15.80 11.19
N SER A 30 2.55 15.31 12.42
CA SER A 30 3.18 15.88 13.62
C SER A 30 4.70 15.77 13.55
N GLU A 31 5.23 14.60 13.16
CA GLU A 31 6.66 14.37 12.99
C GLU A 31 7.25 15.25 11.90
N PHE A 32 6.59 15.34 10.74
CA PHE A 32 7.04 16.19 9.64
C PHE A 32 7.08 17.67 10.03
N SER A 33 6.10 18.15 10.79
CA SER A 33 6.05 19.53 11.29
C SER A 33 6.87 19.77 12.56
N ARG A 34 7.54 18.77 13.12
CA ARG A 34 8.22 18.84 14.43
C ARG A 34 7.30 19.35 15.53
N GLY A 35 6.03 18.95 15.49
CA GLY A 35 4.99 19.37 16.44
C GLY A 35 4.51 20.82 16.29
N GLN A 36 4.91 21.53 15.22
CA GLN A 36 4.52 22.92 14.99
C GLN A 36 3.09 23.07 14.44
N ALA A 37 2.55 22.03 13.81
CA ALA A 37 1.21 22.02 13.25
C ALA A 37 0.51 20.69 13.54
N ALA A 38 -0.81 20.74 13.75
CA ALA A 38 -1.62 19.55 13.92
C ALA A 38 -1.75 18.74 12.61
N TRP A 39 -1.59 19.40 11.46
CA TRP A 39 -1.68 18.77 10.14
C TRP A 39 -0.69 19.41 9.16
N THR A 40 -0.21 18.61 8.21
CA THR A 40 0.54 19.07 7.04
C THR A 40 0.06 18.31 5.81
N PRO A 41 0.22 18.84 4.59
CA PRO A 41 -0.15 18.10 3.38
C PRO A 41 0.44 16.69 3.42
N LEU A 42 -0.39 15.70 3.10
CA LEU A 42 -0.10 14.28 3.24
C LEU A 42 -0.15 13.62 1.86
N LEU A 43 0.95 12.96 1.50
CA LEU A 43 1.01 12.01 0.41
C LEU A 43 0.84 10.61 0.97
N LEU A 44 -0.27 9.96 0.63
CA LEU A 44 -0.59 8.60 1.05
C LEU A 44 -0.35 7.63 -0.11
N LEU A 45 0.40 6.56 0.14
CA LEU A 45 0.71 5.53 -0.84
C LEU A 45 0.22 4.18 -0.31
N VAL A 46 -0.55 3.44 -1.10
CA VAL A 46 -1.05 2.10 -0.77
C VAL A 46 -0.43 1.09 -1.74
N PRO A 47 0.70 0.44 -1.39
CA PRO A 47 1.26 -0.67 -2.14
C PRO A 47 0.35 -1.89 -2.08
N LEU A 48 0.14 -2.58 -3.20
CA LEU A 48 -0.78 -3.70 -3.36
C LEU A 48 -0.21 -4.76 -4.31
N VAL A 49 -0.59 -6.01 -4.07
CA VAL A 49 -0.45 -7.12 -5.02
C VAL A 49 -1.84 -7.72 -5.25
N LEU A 50 -2.42 -7.46 -6.43
CA LEU A 50 -3.83 -7.76 -6.73
C LEU A 50 -4.04 -9.06 -7.54
N GLY A 51 -3.01 -9.89 -7.64
CA GLY A 51 -3.01 -11.16 -8.36
C GLY A 51 -1.60 -11.71 -8.51
N LEU A 52 -1.47 -12.88 -9.14
CA LEU A 52 -0.18 -13.52 -9.41
C LEU A 52 0.39 -13.02 -10.75
N ASP A 53 -0.24 -13.41 -11.85
CA ASP A 53 0.20 -13.03 -13.21
C ASP A 53 -0.56 -11.81 -13.77
N LYS A 54 -1.80 -11.65 -13.33
CA LYS A 54 -2.74 -10.62 -13.79
C LYS A 54 -3.62 -10.18 -12.64
N VAL A 55 -4.12 -8.94 -12.71
CA VAL A 55 -5.07 -8.42 -11.73
C VAL A 55 -6.30 -9.32 -11.68
N ASN A 56 -6.72 -9.69 -10.47
CA ASN A 56 -7.98 -10.42 -10.28
C ASN A 56 -9.16 -9.51 -10.71
N PRO A 57 -10.04 -9.95 -11.62
CA PRO A 57 -11.17 -9.15 -12.11
C PRO A 57 -12.07 -8.57 -11.01
N ARG A 58 -12.11 -9.20 -9.82
CA ARG A 58 -12.85 -8.69 -8.65
C ARG A 58 -12.40 -7.29 -8.22
N TYR A 59 -11.13 -6.94 -8.42
CA TYR A 59 -10.56 -5.65 -8.01
C TYR A 59 -10.74 -4.55 -9.06
N ILE A 60 -11.07 -4.88 -10.32
CA ILE A 60 -11.17 -3.92 -11.43
C ILE A 60 -12.19 -2.81 -11.14
N PRO A 61 -13.42 -3.09 -10.64
CA PRO A 61 -14.37 -2.04 -10.29
C PRO A 61 -13.88 -1.16 -9.14
N LEU A 62 -13.14 -1.73 -8.18
CA LEU A 62 -12.60 -0.99 -7.05
C LEU A 62 -11.47 -0.05 -7.50
N LEU A 63 -10.57 -0.52 -8.38
CA LEU A 63 -9.54 0.30 -9.01
C LEU A 63 -10.15 1.44 -9.82
N HIS A 64 -11.25 1.20 -10.53
CA HIS A 64 -11.95 2.28 -11.22
C HIS A 64 -12.50 3.31 -10.23
N SER A 65 -13.02 2.88 -9.08
CA SER A 65 -13.58 3.79 -8.09
C SER A 65 -12.53 4.67 -7.40
N THR A 66 -11.27 4.22 -7.25
CA THR A 66 -10.22 5.07 -6.65
C THR A 66 -9.88 6.31 -7.47
N PHE A 67 -10.07 6.27 -8.81
CA PHE A 67 -9.93 7.46 -9.67
C PHE A 67 -11.04 8.50 -9.51
N LYS A 68 -12.14 8.16 -8.82
CA LYS A 68 -13.24 9.10 -8.54
C LYS A 68 -12.98 9.95 -7.30
N PHE A 69 -11.99 9.60 -6.50
CA PHE A 69 -11.63 10.34 -5.29
C PHE A 69 -10.99 11.66 -5.71
N PRO A 70 -11.42 12.82 -5.17
CA PRO A 70 -10.76 14.10 -5.42
C PRO A 70 -9.26 14.11 -5.06
N GLN A 71 -8.88 13.27 -4.10
CA GLN A 71 -7.52 13.09 -3.62
C GLN A 71 -6.67 12.19 -4.53
N SER A 72 -7.26 11.53 -5.53
CA SER A 72 -6.57 10.51 -6.33
C SER A 72 -5.37 11.10 -7.08
N LEU A 73 -4.20 10.51 -6.88
CA LEU A 73 -3.01 10.75 -7.70
C LEU A 73 -2.83 9.66 -8.76
N GLY A 74 -3.78 8.74 -8.88
CA GLY A 74 -3.68 7.60 -9.80
C GLY A 74 -2.84 6.45 -9.26
N ILE A 75 -2.33 5.63 -10.17
CA ILE A 75 -1.70 4.34 -9.86
C ILE A 75 -0.32 4.28 -10.49
N MET A 76 0.67 3.91 -9.70
CA MET A 76 2.03 3.62 -10.15
C MET A 76 2.26 2.12 -10.14
N GLY A 77 2.90 1.57 -11.16
CA GLY A 77 3.21 0.15 -11.20
C GLY A 77 3.91 -0.22 -12.49
N GLY A 78 3.69 -1.45 -12.96
CA GLY A 78 4.23 -1.95 -14.21
C GLY A 78 5.24 -3.07 -14.01
N LYS A 79 5.68 -3.63 -15.12
CA LYS A 79 6.58 -4.79 -15.15
C LYS A 79 8.03 -4.34 -15.06
N PRO A 80 8.97 -5.23 -14.69
CA PRO A 80 10.39 -4.97 -14.88
C PRO A 80 10.69 -4.50 -16.31
N GLY A 81 11.30 -3.32 -16.45
CA GLY A 81 11.58 -2.69 -17.75
C GLY A 81 10.39 -2.04 -18.45
N ALA A 82 9.21 -1.98 -17.82
CA ALA A 82 7.99 -1.37 -18.36
C ALA A 82 7.12 -0.79 -17.23
N SER A 83 7.61 0.26 -16.56
CA SER A 83 6.85 1.03 -15.58
C SER A 83 5.73 1.88 -16.20
N THR A 84 4.65 2.10 -15.47
CA THR A 84 3.52 2.90 -15.93
C THR A 84 3.01 3.78 -14.79
N TYR A 85 2.63 5.01 -15.13
CA TYR A 85 1.91 5.90 -14.23
C TYR A 85 0.51 6.17 -14.79
N ILE A 86 -0.48 5.46 -14.27
CA ILE A 86 -1.87 5.54 -14.69
C ILE A 86 -2.52 6.75 -14.03
N ILE A 87 -3.00 7.67 -14.85
CA ILE A 87 -3.56 8.97 -14.43
C ILE A 87 -5.09 9.02 -14.50
N GLY A 88 -5.73 8.03 -15.12
CA GLY A 88 -7.18 7.98 -15.23
C GLY A 88 -7.68 6.75 -15.95
N VAL A 89 -8.99 6.54 -15.87
CA VAL A 89 -9.69 5.42 -16.51
C VAL A 89 -10.94 5.90 -17.23
N GLN A 90 -11.26 5.26 -18.35
CA GLN A 90 -12.54 5.42 -19.05
C GLN A 90 -12.99 4.08 -19.59
N SER A 91 -14.16 3.61 -19.14
CA SER A 91 -14.61 2.24 -19.44
C SER A 91 -13.53 1.24 -19.02
N GLU A 92 -13.11 0.34 -19.90
CA GLU A 92 -12.06 -0.66 -19.63
C GLU A 92 -10.65 -0.18 -19.97
N LYS A 93 -10.45 1.12 -20.23
CA LYS A 93 -9.14 1.69 -20.63
C LYS A 93 -8.51 2.46 -19.49
N ALA A 94 -7.26 2.14 -19.19
CA ALA A 94 -6.38 2.90 -18.30
C ALA A 94 -5.48 3.81 -19.14
N PHE A 95 -5.51 5.11 -18.87
CA PHE A 95 -4.63 6.09 -19.51
C PHE A 95 -3.41 6.34 -18.64
N TYR A 96 -2.23 6.34 -19.25
CA TYR A 96 -0.98 6.39 -18.51
C TYR A 96 0.07 7.27 -19.16
N LEU A 97 1.00 7.74 -18.34
CA LEU A 97 2.25 8.38 -18.73
C LEU A 97 3.36 7.33 -18.74
N ASP A 98 4.17 7.37 -19.79
CA ASP A 98 5.20 6.38 -20.10
C ASP A 98 6.59 7.04 -20.01
N PRO A 99 7.47 6.59 -19.08
CA PRO A 99 8.78 7.18 -18.90
C PRO A 99 9.87 6.62 -19.83
N HIS A 100 9.58 5.65 -20.71
CA HIS A 100 10.59 4.92 -21.49
C HIS A 100 11.12 5.67 -22.74
N ASP A 101 10.93 6.98 -22.79
CA ASP A 101 11.49 7.85 -23.81
C ASP A 101 12.72 8.59 -23.26
N VAL A 102 13.90 8.29 -23.81
CA VAL A 102 15.15 8.95 -23.41
C VAL A 102 15.21 10.35 -24.00
N GLN A 103 15.37 11.36 -23.15
CA GLN A 103 15.43 12.78 -23.54
C GLN A 103 16.73 13.44 -23.06
N THR A 104 17.13 14.54 -23.72
CA THR A 104 18.30 15.32 -23.30
C THR A 104 17.99 16.10 -22.02
N VAL A 105 18.98 16.21 -21.13
CA VAL A 105 18.84 17.00 -19.89
C VAL A 105 18.57 18.47 -20.21
N VAL A 106 17.58 19.04 -19.53
CA VAL A 106 17.27 20.48 -19.58
C VAL A 106 17.99 21.19 -18.42
N ASN A 107 18.76 22.23 -18.74
CA ASN A 107 19.36 23.10 -17.74
C ASN A 107 18.35 24.19 -17.32
N ILE A 108 17.79 24.06 -16.11
CA ILE A 108 16.80 25.01 -15.57
C ILE A 108 17.49 26.22 -14.91
N SER A 109 18.81 26.17 -14.72
CA SER A 109 19.59 27.09 -13.88
C SER A 109 20.22 28.29 -14.62
N GLY A 110 19.48 28.98 -15.49
CA GLY A 110 20.01 30.14 -16.24
C GLY A 110 19.04 31.32 -16.34
N ASP A 111 19.56 32.55 -16.17
CA ASP A 111 18.86 33.85 -16.27
C ASP A 111 18.14 34.10 -17.62
N THR A 112 18.37 33.26 -18.62
CA THR A 112 17.61 33.21 -19.87
C THR A 112 16.63 32.05 -19.82
N GLN A 113 15.46 32.34 -19.26
CA GLN A 113 14.32 31.44 -19.27
C GLN A 113 13.76 31.39 -20.71
N GLU A 114 14.34 30.54 -21.55
CA GLU A 114 13.74 30.23 -22.84
C GLU A 114 12.30 29.72 -22.58
N PRO A 115 11.28 30.31 -23.21
CA PRO A 115 9.87 30.11 -22.87
C PRO A 115 9.38 28.66 -23.01
N ASN A 116 10.19 27.78 -23.63
CA ASN A 116 9.88 26.37 -23.86
C ASN A 116 10.85 25.39 -23.16
N SER A 117 11.66 25.86 -22.21
CA SER A 117 12.66 24.99 -21.55
C SER A 117 12.03 23.77 -20.86
N THR A 118 10.78 23.86 -20.38
CA THR A 118 10.10 22.74 -19.72
C THR A 118 9.23 21.88 -20.65
N SER A 119 9.20 22.15 -21.96
CA SER A 119 8.28 21.47 -22.89
C SER A 119 8.45 19.94 -22.91
N SER A 120 9.66 19.44 -22.66
CA SER A 120 9.97 17.99 -22.57
C SER A 120 9.31 17.28 -21.38
N TYR A 121 8.92 18.02 -20.33
CA TYR A 121 8.26 17.47 -19.14
C TYR A 121 6.73 17.41 -19.27
N HIS A 122 6.18 17.84 -20.41
CA HIS A 122 4.75 17.77 -20.71
C HIS A 122 4.52 16.72 -21.80
N CYS A 123 3.83 15.63 -21.45
CA CYS A 123 3.46 14.62 -22.43
C CYS A 123 2.26 15.11 -23.26
N ASN A 124 2.42 15.18 -24.59
CA ASN A 124 1.35 15.51 -25.54
C ASN A 124 0.71 14.26 -26.17
N VAL A 125 1.19 13.06 -25.84
CA VAL A 125 0.66 11.79 -26.35
C VAL A 125 -0.07 11.06 -25.23
N MET A 126 -1.39 10.93 -25.37
CA MET A 126 -2.19 10.12 -24.47
C MET A 126 -2.08 8.64 -24.87
N ARG A 127 -1.45 7.82 -24.02
CA ARG A 127 -1.36 6.37 -24.20
C ARG A 127 -2.42 5.67 -23.35
N HIS A 128 -2.83 4.46 -23.76
CA HIS A 128 -3.78 3.65 -22.99
C HIS A 128 -3.53 2.16 -23.14
N ILE A 129 -3.92 1.41 -22.11
CA ILE A 129 -3.94 -0.06 -22.06
C ILE A 129 -5.27 -0.54 -21.46
N PRO A 130 -5.68 -1.79 -21.70
CA PRO A 130 -6.78 -2.40 -20.95
C PRO A 130 -6.48 -2.38 -19.44
N LEU A 131 -7.46 -1.99 -18.61
CA LEU A 131 -7.26 -1.88 -17.16
C LEU A 131 -6.93 -3.22 -16.51
N ASP A 132 -7.41 -4.33 -17.07
CA ASP A 132 -7.10 -5.69 -16.62
C ASP A 132 -5.70 -6.19 -17.03
N SER A 133 -5.01 -5.46 -17.91
CA SER A 133 -3.66 -5.78 -18.37
C SER A 133 -2.54 -5.14 -17.54
N ILE A 134 -2.90 -4.28 -16.57
CA ILE A 134 -1.94 -3.66 -15.66
C ILE A 134 -1.25 -4.74 -14.81
N ASP A 135 -0.01 -4.46 -14.39
CA ASP A 135 0.70 -5.38 -13.50
C ASP A 135 -0.02 -5.47 -12.14
N PRO A 136 -0.19 -6.67 -11.56
CA PRO A 136 -0.84 -6.81 -10.27
C PRO A 136 -0.05 -6.19 -9.12
N SER A 137 1.25 -5.97 -9.27
CA SER A 137 2.08 -5.21 -8.32
C SER A 137 2.00 -3.72 -8.64
N LEU A 138 1.35 -2.96 -7.75
CA LEU A 138 1.09 -1.53 -7.97
C LEU A 138 1.02 -0.77 -6.64
N ALA A 139 1.04 0.55 -6.72
CA ALA A 139 0.77 1.45 -5.61
C ALA A 139 -0.25 2.50 -6.02
N ILE A 140 -1.29 2.69 -5.20
CA ILE A 140 -2.30 3.75 -5.40
C ILE A 140 -1.88 4.96 -4.58
N GLY A 141 -1.87 6.14 -5.20
CA GLY A 141 -1.51 7.39 -4.54
C GLY A 141 -2.73 8.27 -4.23
N PHE A 142 -2.71 8.91 -3.08
CA PHE A 142 -3.68 9.93 -2.68
C PHE A 142 -2.97 11.15 -2.08
N TYR A 143 -3.47 12.34 -2.38
CA TYR A 143 -2.99 13.60 -1.81
C TYR A 143 -4.09 14.28 -1.02
N CYS A 144 -3.83 14.49 0.27
CA CYS A 144 -4.71 15.25 1.15
C CYS A 144 -4.00 16.54 1.54
N ARG A 145 -4.51 17.70 1.10
CA ARG A 145 -3.87 18.98 1.37
C ARG A 145 -3.97 19.35 2.84
N ASP A 146 -5.13 19.12 3.42
CA ASP A 146 -5.46 19.43 4.80
C ASP A 146 -6.21 18.25 5.46
N LYS A 147 -6.63 18.45 6.71
CA LYS A 147 -7.33 17.43 7.50
C LYS A 147 -8.71 17.12 6.91
N ASP A 148 -9.39 18.11 6.32
CA ASP A 148 -10.73 17.93 5.78
C ASP A 148 -10.67 17.05 4.52
N ASP A 149 -9.66 17.26 3.66
CA ASP A 149 -9.37 16.37 2.53
C ASP A 149 -9.12 14.92 2.98
N PHE A 150 -8.42 14.73 4.10
CA PHE A 150 -8.14 13.41 4.66
C PHE A 150 -9.37 12.74 5.28
N ASP A 151 -10.19 13.50 6.01
CA ASP A 151 -11.45 13.00 6.56
C ASP A 151 -12.42 12.56 5.45
N ASP A 152 -12.50 13.33 4.35
CA ASP A 152 -13.26 12.95 3.16
C ASP A 152 -12.68 11.68 2.49
N PHE A 153 -11.36 11.59 2.34
CA PHE A 153 -10.70 10.37 1.87
C PHE A 153 -11.07 9.16 2.73
N CYS A 154 -11.02 9.28 4.06
CA CYS A 154 -11.37 8.19 4.98
C CYS A 154 -12.83 7.76 4.82
N SER A 155 -13.76 8.71 4.62
CA SER A 155 -15.17 8.41 4.37
C SER A 155 -15.38 7.64 3.07
N GLN A 156 -14.76 8.10 1.97
CA GLN A 156 -14.85 7.44 0.67
C GLN A 156 -14.18 6.06 0.68
N ALA A 157 -13.02 5.93 1.33
CA ALA A 157 -12.31 4.67 1.49
C ALA A 157 -13.14 3.63 2.28
N SER A 158 -13.78 4.06 3.37
CA SER A 158 -14.65 3.20 4.18
C SER A 158 -15.83 2.68 3.36
N LYS A 159 -16.48 3.57 2.59
CA LYS A 159 -17.57 3.19 1.68
C LYS A 159 -17.10 2.21 0.60
N LEU A 160 -15.93 2.45 -0.01
CA LEU A 160 -15.36 1.55 -1.01
C LEU A 160 -15.09 0.16 -0.43
N ALA A 161 -14.65 0.08 0.83
CA ALA A 161 -14.42 -1.18 1.51
C ALA A 161 -15.74 -1.94 1.79
N GLU A 162 -16.81 -1.25 2.16
CA GLU A 162 -18.16 -1.85 2.32
C GLU A 162 -18.69 -2.43 1.00
N GLU A 163 -18.48 -1.74 -0.12
CA GLU A 163 -18.90 -2.16 -1.46
C GLU A 163 -18.06 -3.31 -2.04
N SER A 164 -16.96 -3.69 -1.38
CA SER A 164 -15.99 -4.68 -1.89
C SER A 164 -16.44 -6.15 -1.79
N ASN A 165 -17.59 -6.41 -1.15
CA ASN A 165 -18.09 -7.77 -0.88
C ASN A 165 -17.05 -8.66 -0.18
N GLY A 166 -16.32 -8.12 0.80
CA GLY A 166 -15.35 -8.86 1.61
C GLY A 166 -13.94 -8.99 1.00
N ALA A 167 -13.64 -8.27 -0.08
CA ALA A 167 -12.30 -8.21 -0.67
C ALA A 167 -11.92 -6.75 -1.01
N PRO A 168 -11.72 -5.88 0.00
CA PRO A 168 -11.37 -4.48 -0.21
C PRO A 168 -9.93 -4.34 -0.73
N LEU A 169 -9.64 -3.23 -1.44
CA LEU A 169 -8.26 -2.87 -1.80
C LEU A 169 -7.44 -2.51 -0.55
N PHE A 170 -8.07 -1.76 0.35
CA PHE A 170 -7.54 -1.34 1.65
C PHE A 170 -8.72 -0.97 2.55
N THR A 171 -8.50 -0.90 3.85
CA THR A 171 -9.50 -0.49 4.85
C THR A 171 -9.00 0.72 5.64
N VAL A 172 -9.87 1.31 6.45
CA VAL A 172 -9.54 2.42 7.35
C VAL A 172 -9.82 2.00 8.78
N ALA A 173 -8.90 2.29 9.69
CA ALA A 173 -9.05 2.04 11.13
C ALA A 173 -8.57 3.24 11.94
N GLN A 174 -9.13 3.41 13.14
CA GLN A 174 -8.74 4.51 14.03
C GLN A 174 -7.29 4.35 14.52
N SER A 175 -6.97 3.16 15.02
CA SER A 175 -5.66 2.79 15.55
C SER A 175 -5.30 1.37 15.11
N ARG A 176 -4.01 1.03 15.17
CA ARG A 176 -3.56 -0.35 14.98
C ARG A 176 -4.08 -1.18 16.15
N SER A 177 -5.03 -2.08 15.90
CA SER A 177 -5.44 -3.06 16.90
C SER A 177 -4.36 -4.14 16.98
N PHE A 178 -3.36 -3.98 17.84
CA PHE A 178 -2.55 -5.11 18.26
C PHE A 178 -3.49 -6.05 19.01
N SER A 179 -3.88 -7.16 18.38
CA SER A 179 -4.66 -8.16 19.09
C SER A 179 -3.80 -8.65 20.26
N LYS A 180 -4.26 -8.38 21.48
CA LYS A 180 -3.63 -8.83 22.71
C LYS A 180 -3.41 -10.34 22.57
N GLN A 181 -2.16 -10.79 22.69
CA GLN A 181 -1.86 -12.21 22.91
C GLN A 181 -2.87 -12.73 23.92
N VAL A 182 -3.55 -13.82 23.57
CA VAL A 182 -4.44 -14.53 24.47
C VAL A 182 -3.61 -14.92 25.69
N SER A 183 -3.72 -14.12 26.76
CA SER A 183 -3.29 -14.53 28.08
C SER A 183 -4.20 -15.70 28.40
N GLY A 184 -3.64 -16.91 28.36
CA GLY A 184 -4.35 -18.13 28.72
C GLY A 184 -4.92 -17.93 30.12
N ASN A 185 -6.25 -17.84 30.22
CA ASN A 185 -6.91 -17.85 31.50
C ASN A 185 -6.71 -19.23 32.11
N ASP A 186 -6.04 -19.26 33.26
CA ASP A 186 -6.04 -20.35 34.22
C ASP A 186 -7.49 -20.78 34.50
N VAL A 187 -7.87 -21.97 34.03
CA VAL A 187 -9.05 -22.68 34.54
C VAL A 187 -8.58 -23.64 35.62
N SER A 188 -8.78 -23.22 36.86
CA SER A 188 -8.76 -24.11 38.02
C SER A 188 -10.01 -24.99 38.03
N GLY A 189 -9.80 -26.31 38.04
CA GLY A 189 -10.64 -27.32 38.67
C GLY A 189 -11.93 -27.73 37.97
N ASP A 190 -11.97 -28.94 37.40
CA ASP A 190 -12.72 -30.04 38.04
C ASP A 190 -12.24 -31.42 37.52
N ASN A 191 -12.47 -32.42 38.34
CA ASN A 191 -11.79 -33.72 38.39
C ASN A 191 -12.74 -34.85 37.97
N THR A 192 -12.48 -35.56 36.86
CA THR A 192 -13.04 -36.91 36.63
C THR A 192 -12.17 -37.79 35.72
N GLY A 193 -11.46 -38.74 36.34
CA GLY A 193 -11.52 -40.18 36.03
C GLY A 193 -10.91 -40.76 34.74
N PHE A 194 -9.77 -41.44 34.93
CA PHE A 194 -9.30 -42.70 34.32
C PHE A 194 -9.22 -42.83 32.78
N GLU A 195 -8.01 -43.06 32.25
CA GLU A 195 -7.47 -44.39 31.96
C GLU A 195 -5.96 -44.29 31.65
N GLU A 196 -5.18 -45.19 32.24
CA GLU A 196 -3.75 -45.39 31.99
C GLU A 196 -3.57 -46.16 30.68
N ASP A 197 -2.64 -45.73 29.83
CA ASP A 197 -1.84 -46.67 29.05
C ASP A 197 -0.47 -46.07 28.73
N ALA A 198 0.55 -46.83 29.13
CA ALA A 198 1.95 -46.49 29.03
C ALA A 198 2.53 -46.89 27.66
N PHE A 199 3.31 -46.01 27.03
CA PHE A 199 4.35 -46.44 26.10
C PHE A 199 5.53 -45.45 26.02
N LEU A 200 6.61 -45.87 26.67
CA LEU A 200 8.05 -45.72 26.39
C LEU A 200 8.53 -44.51 25.55
N GLY A 201 9.37 -43.69 26.20
CA GLY A 201 10.16 -42.64 25.58
C GLY A 201 11.42 -43.12 24.85
N THR A 202 12.04 -42.18 24.14
CA THR A 202 13.48 -42.20 23.85
C THR A 202 13.95 -40.75 23.63
N ASP A 203 15.05 -40.42 24.30
CA ASP A 203 15.73 -39.13 24.34
C ASP A 203 16.37 -38.71 23.00
N HIS A 204 16.44 -37.40 22.72
CA HIS A 204 17.70 -36.78 22.27
C HIS A 204 17.71 -35.26 22.45
N ASP A 205 18.61 -34.80 23.31
CA ASP A 205 19.22 -33.47 23.33
C ASP A 205 20.11 -33.30 22.09
N ASP A 206 20.16 -32.12 21.48
CA ASP A 206 21.40 -31.32 21.42
C ASP A 206 21.26 -30.06 20.54
N ASN A 207 21.81 -28.99 21.10
CA ASN A 207 22.21 -27.73 20.49
C ASN A 207 22.90 -27.88 19.12
N ASP A 208 22.59 -26.97 18.18
CA ASP A 208 23.66 -26.43 17.34
C ASP A 208 23.44 -24.94 17.04
N ALA A 209 24.50 -24.18 17.27
CA ALA A 209 24.61 -22.75 17.03
C ALA A 209 25.22 -22.57 15.64
N GLY A 210 24.44 -22.06 14.69
CA GLY A 210 24.89 -21.77 13.33
C GLY A 210 24.59 -20.33 12.95
N THR A 211 25.56 -19.44 13.17
CA THR A 211 25.66 -18.15 12.50
C THR A 211 25.72 -18.36 10.99
N ASN A 212 24.77 -17.80 10.23
CA ASN A 212 24.96 -17.57 8.79
C ASN A 212 24.51 -16.16 8.46
N GLU A 213 25.48 -15.41 7.95
CA GLU A 213 25.44 -13.99 7.62
C GLU A 213 24.75 -13.83 6.26
N ASP A 214 23.71 -12.98 6.23
CA ASP A 214 22.95 -12.61 5.03
C ASP A 214 23.80 -11.70 4.11
N ASP A 215 24.30 -12.28 3.01
CA ASP A 215 25.09 -11.59 2.00
C ASP A 215 24.23 -11.38 0.72
N TRP A 216 23.34 -10.38 0.73
CA TRP A 216 22.54 -10.01 -0.43
C TRP A 216 23.27 -8.97 -1.30
N GLN A 217 23.97 -9.43 -2.33
CA GLN A 217 24.48 -8.57 -3.42
C GLN A 217 23.43 -8.41 -4.53
N LEU A 218 23.03 -7.16 -4.76
CA LEU A 218 22.17 -6.73 -5.86
C LEU A 218 22.98 -6.72 -7.18
N LEU A 219 22.46 -7.39 -8.21
CA LEU A 219 22.86 -7.23 -9.62
C LEU A 219 22.01 -6.16 -10.30
#